data_AF-A0A9E8TLT3-F1
#
_entry.id   AF-A0A9E8TLT3-F1
#
_cell.length_a   1.000
_cell.length_b   1.000
_cell.length_c   1.000
_cell.angle_alpha   90.00
_cell.angle_beta   90.00
_cell.angle_gamma   90.00
#
_symmetry.space_group_name_H-M   'P 1'
#
loop_
_entity.id
_entity.type
_entity.pdbx_description
1 polymer ?
#
loop_
_entity_poly.entity_id
_entity_poly.type
_entity_poly.pdbx_seq_one_letter_code
_entity_poly.pdbx_strand_id
1 'polypeptide(L)'
;MSGRHAAASPDPADSPTDPDEQPSAPLIRVVAGDPTPDELAAVTALLAAVAAGRAGSATTTSSRPTTSGWTRSARAPRPVITAGEGRWRGFEG
;
A
#
# COMPACT_ATOMS: atom_id res chain seq x y z
N MET A 1 16.57 -65.39 23.25
CA MET A 1 15.93 -64.55 24.28
C MET A 1 15.22 -63.41 23.57
N SER A 2 13.92 -63.51 23.32
CA SER A 2 13.17 -62.52 22.54
C SER A 2 12.62 -61.43 23.46
N GLY A 3 13.24 -60.26 23.41
CA GLY A 3 12.87 -59.08 24.18
C GLY A 3 11.82 -58.25 23.43
N ARG A 4 10.60 -58.29 23.95
CA ARG A 4 9.48 -57.39 23.69
C ARG A 4 9.88 -55.90 23.78
N HIS A 5 9.66 -55.12 22.73
CA HIS A 5 9.57 -53.66 22.82
C HIS A 5 8.32 -53.21 22.08
N ALA A 6 7.25 -53.00 22.84
CA ALA A 6 6.08 -52.28 22.38
C ALA A 6 6.48 -50.80 22.25
N ALA A 7 6.47 -50.28 21.02
CA ALA A 7 6.46 -48.84 20.80
C ALA A 7 5.02 -48.36 21.04
N ALA A 8 4.81 -47.56 22.08
CA ALA A 8 3.56 -46.84 22.27
C ALA A 8 3.36 -45.92 21.05
N SER A 9 2.22 -46.07 20.36
CA SER A 9 1.84 -45.14 19.29
C SER A 9 1.61 -43.76 19.91
N PRO A 10 2.22 -42.68 19.39
CA PRO A 10 1.90 -41.34 19.85
C PRO A 10 0.44 -41.00 19.49
N ASP A 11 -0.26 -40.44 20.47
CA ASP A 11 -1.61 -39.89 20.37
C ASP A 11 -1.64 -38.79 19.29
N PRO A 12 -2.61 -38.79 18.33
CA PRO A 12 -2.71 -37.73 17.32
C PRO A 12 -3.12 -36.35 17.89
N ALA A 13 -3.37 -36.24 19.20
CA ALA A 13 -3.89 -35.02 19.82
C ALA A 13 -2.88 -33.89 20.07
N ASP A 14 -1.59 -34.09 19.82
CA ASP A 14 -0.55 -33.08 20.10
C ASP A 14 0.28 -32.78 18.83
N SER A 15 -0.38 -32.27 17.80
CA SER A 15 0.31 -31.61 16.70
C SER A 15 0.78 -30.23 17.20
N PRO A 16 2.08 -29.89 17.10
CA PRO A 16 2.55 -28.57 17.50
C PRO A 16 1.81 -27.52 16.65
N THR A 17 1.06 -26.64 17.30
CA THR A 17 0.52 -25.43 16.67
C THR A 17 1.72 -24.61 16.21
N ASP A 18 1.85 -24.44 14.89
CA ASP A 18 2.94 -23.70 14.27
C ASP A 18 2.84 -22.23 14.71
N PRO A 19 3.85 -21.65 15.40
CA PRO A 19 3.78 -20.28 15.92
C PRO A 19 3.71 -19.20 14.83
N ASP A 20 3.84 -19.58 13.55
CA ASP A 20 3.76 -18.69 12.40
C ASP A 20 2.33 -18.45 11.87
N GLU A 21 1.29 -19.05 12.48
CA GLU A 21 -0.11 -18.81 12.09
C GLU A 21 -0.69 -17.50 12.67
N GLN A 22 0.10 -16.42 12.65
CA GLN A 22 -0.46 -15.09 12.88
C GLN A 22 -1.22 -14.65 11.61
N PRO A 23 -2.53 -14.34 11.70
CA PRO A 23 -3.29 -13.92 10.54
C PRO A 23 -2.72 -12.59 10.02
N SER A 24 -1.94 -12.69 8.94
CA SER A 24 -1.40 -11.53 8.22
C SER A 24 -2.56 -10.77 7.61
N ALA A 25 -2.58 -9.44 7.79
CA ALA A 25 -3.63 -8.62 7.18
C ALA A 25 -3.63 -8.82 5.65
N PRO A 26 -4.82 -8.92 5.02
CA PRO A 26 -4.91 -9.19 3.60
C PRO A 26 -4.27 -8.05 2.79
N LEU A 27 -3.42 -8.40 1.82
CA LEU A 27 -2.69 -7.44 0.98
C LEU A 27 -3.62 -6.57 0.11
N ILE A 28 -4.79 -7.09 -0.26
CA ILE A 28 -5.79 -6.42 -1.11
C ILE A 28 -7.18 -6.64 -0.49
N ARG A 29 -7.99 -5.57 -0.41
CA ARG A 29 -9.39 -5.62 0.03
C ARG A 29 -10.31 -5.14 -1.10
N VAL A 30 -11.32 -5.94 -1.43
CA VAL A 30 -12.43 -5.54 -2.32
C VAL A 30 -13.43 -4.73 -1.49
N VAL A 31 -13.72 -3.50 -1.91
CA VAL A 31 -14.62 -2.59 -1.17
C VAL A 31 -16.03 -2.57 -1.78
N ALA A 32 -16.17 -2.93 -3.05
CA ALA A 32 -17.43 -2.97 -3.78
C ALA A 32 -17.36 -3.97 -4.94
N GLY A 33 -18.53 -4.47 -5.36
CA GLY A 33 -18.67 -5.47 -6.43
C GLY A 33 -18.47 -6.91 -5.94
N ASP A 34 -18.60 -7.87 -6.85
CA ASP A 34 -18.33 -9.29 -6.64
C ASP A 34 -17.45 -9.80 -7.80
N PRO A 35 -16.14 -9.49 -7.78
CA PRO A 35 -15.25 -9.87 -8.87
C PRO A 35 -15.10 -11.38 -8.92
N THR A 36 -15.08 -11.92 -10.14
CA THR A 36 -14.80 -13.34 -10.35
C THR A 36 -13.37 -13.68 -9.90
N PRO A 37 -13.08 -14.95 -9.58
CA PRO A 37 -11.73 -15.39 -9.22
C PRO A 37 -10.68 -15.03 -10.30
N ASP A 38 -11.06 -15.14 -11.57
CA ASP A 38 -10.19 -14.83 -12.70
C ASP A 38 -9.87 -13.33 -12.78
N GLU A 39 -10.85 -12.46 -12.53
CA GLU A 39 -10.63 -11.01 -12.49
C GLU A 39 -9.73 -10.61 -11.32
N LEU A 40 -9.92 -11.19 -10.14
CA LEU A 40 -9.03 -10.97 -8.99
C LEU A 40 -7.60 -11.43 -9.29
N ALA A 41 -7.44 -12.58 -9.95
CA ALA A 41 -6.14 -13.09 -10.37
C ALA A 41 -5.46 -12.15 -11.39
N ALA A 42 -6.22 -11.66 -12.38
CA ALA A 42 -5.71 -10.74 -13.39
C ALA A 42 -5.22 -9.42 -12.77
N VAL A 43 -6.00 -8.82 -11.86
CA VAL A 43 -5.60 -7.58 -11.16
C VAL A 43 -4.36 -7.81 -10.30
N THR A 44 -4.30 -8.94 -9.58
CA THR A 44 -3.15 -9.28 -8.74
C THR A 44 -1.88 -9.47 -9.58
N ALA A 45 -1.98 -10.19 -10.70
CA ALA A 45 -0.87 -10.39 -11.63
C ALA A 45 -0.38 -9.07 -12.23
N LEU A 46 -1.29 -8.17 -12.59
CA LEU A 46 -0.96 -6.84 -13.09
C LEU A 46 -0.20 -6.02 -12.03
N LEU A 47 -0.68 -6.00 -10.79
CA LEU A 47 -0.02 -5.28 -9.70
C LEU A 47 1.39 -5.83 -9.44
N ALA A 48 1.56 -7.16 -9.45
CA ALA A 48 2.86 -7.80 -9.32
C ALA A 48 3.82 -7.43 -10.47
N ALA A 49 3.35 -7.45 -11.71
CA ALA A 49 4.14 -7.06 -12.88
C ALA A 49 4.57 -5.58 -12.81
N VAL A 50 3.66 -4.69 -12.40
CA VAL A 50 3.96 -3.27 -12.20
C VAL A 50 4.99 -3.04 -11.09
N ALA A 51 4.89 -3.77 -9.97
CA ALA A 51 5.87 -3.70 -8.90
C ALA A 51 7.25 -4.18 -9.35
N ALA A 52 7.33 -5.30 -10.08
CA ALA A 52 8.57 -5.81 -10.65
C ALA A 52 9.20 -4.83 -11.66
N GLY A 53 8.38 -4.23 -12.53
CA GLY A 53 8.84 -3.21 -13.49
C GLY A 53 9.41 -1.97 -12.81
N ARG A 54 8.78 -1.51 -11.71
CA ARG A 54 9.30 -0.41 -10.90
C ARG A 54 10.62 -0.74 -10.21
N ALA A 55 10.75 -1.94 -9.65
CA ALA A 55 12.01 -2.39 -9.04
C ALA A 55 13.16 -2.41 -10.06
N GLY A 56 12.91 -2.92 -11.27
CA GLY A 56 13.89 -2.91 -12.35
C GLY A 56 14.26 -1.50 -12.85
N SER A 57 13.29 -0.58 -12.91
CA SER A 57 13.54 0.82 -13.32
C SER A 57 14.21 1.68 -12.24
N ALA A 58 14.02 1.34 -10.96
CA ALA A 58 14.67 2.04 -9.84
C ALA A 58 16.19 1.82 -9.84
N THR A 59 16.68 0.69 -10.37
CA THR A 59 18.11 0.40 -10.51
C THR A 59 18.78 1.27 -11.58
N THR A 60 18.05 1.73 -12.60
CA THR A 60 18.62 2.48 -13.74
C THR A 60 18.47 3.99 -13.63
N THR A 61 17.56 4.48 -12.80
CA THR A 61 17.30 5.91 -12.64
C THR A 61 17.83 6.37 -11.29
N SER A 62 19.01 6.99 -11.28
CA SER A 62 19.51 7.73 -10.12
C SER A 62 18.40 8.66 -9.63
N SER A 63 18.04 8.52 -8.34
CA SER A 63 17.03 9.31 -7.64
C SER A 63 17.45 10.78 -7.62
N ARG A 64 17.28 11.48 -8.74
CA ARG A 64 17.26 12.92 -8.71
C ARG A 64 15.87 13.30 -8.24
N PRO A 65 15.71 14.02 -7.12
CA PRO A 65 14.42 14.52 -6.71
C PRO A 65 13.90 15.41 -7.84
N THR A 66 12.94 14.88 -8.60
CA THR A 66 12.28 15.66 -9.63
C THR A 66 11.27 16.52 -8.89
N THR A 67 11.51 17.82 -8.86
CA THR A 67 10.48 18.78 -8.48
C THR A 67 9.24 18.47 -9.31
N SER A 68 8.11 18.20 -8.65
CA SER A 68 6.89 17.75 -9.33
C SER A 68 6.53 18.70 -10.47
N GLY A 69 5.93 18.19 -11.55
CA GLY A 69 5.48 19.03 -12.66
C GLY A 69 4.53 20.15 -12.21
N TRP A 70 3.77 19.90 -11.15
CA TRP A 70 2.92 20.89 -10.48
C TRP A 70 3.74 22.00 -9.83
N THR A 71 4.77 21.65 -9.06
CA THR A 71 5.66 22.63 -8.42
C THR A 71 6.42 23.46 -9.45
N ARG A 72 6.82 22.86 -10.57
CA ARG A 72 7.49 23.57 -11.67
C ARG A 72 6.57 24.56 -12.40
N SER A 73 5.30 24.21 -12.54
CA SER A 73 4.30 25.03 -13.25
C SER A 73 3.55 26.02 -12.35
N ALA A 74 3.70 25.91 -11.03
CA ALA A 74 3.10 26.81 -10.08
C ALA A 74 3.58 28.25 -10.34
N ARG A 75 2.63 29.15 -10.61
CA ARG A 75 2.90 30.60 -10.64
C ARG A 75 2.95 31.13 -9.22
N ALA A 76 3.69 32.23 -9.03
CA ALA A 76 3.68 32.94 -7.76
C ALA A 76 2.24 33.31 -7.35
N PRO A 77 1.85 33.10 -6.08
CA PRO A 77 0.54 33.54 -5.61
C PRO A 77 0.41 35.05 -5.76
N ARG A 78 -0.83 35.52 -5.91
CA ARG A 78 -1.13 36.95 -5.96
C ARG A 78 -0.57 37.63 -4.70
N PRO A 79 0.09 38.79 -4.80
CA PRO A 79 0.53 39.53 -3.63
C PRO A 79 -0.67 39.93 -2.75
N VAL A 80 -0.38 40.16 -1.47
CA VAL A 80 -1.37 40.66 -0.51
C VAL A 80 -1.99 41.96 -1.03
N ILE A 81 -3.32 42.04 -1.01
CA ILE A 81 -4.04 43.24 -1.42
C ILE A 81 -4.02 44.20 -0.23
N THR A 82 -3.16 45.22 -0.30
CA THR A 82 -3.13 46.29 0.70
C THR A 82 -4.23 47.30 0.41
N ALA A 83 -5.10 47.48 1.39
CA ALA A 83 -5.97 48.63 1.52
C ALA A 83 -5.22 49.95 1.29
N GLY A 84 -5.68 50.81 0.36
CA GLY A 84 -5.25 52.21 0.41
C GLY A 84 -5.84 52.91 1.63
N GLU A 85 -5.18 53.96 2.14
CA GLU A 85 -5.69 54.82 3.20
C GLU A 85 -7.13 55.27 2.86
N GLY A 86 -8.07 55.05 3.79
CA GLY A 86 -9.51 55.33 3.59
C GLY A 86 -10.29 54.41 2.63
N ARG A 87 -9.69 53.38 2.00
CA ARG A 87 -10.35 52.58 0.94
C ARG A 87 -11.29 51.45 1.43
N TRP A 88 -11.49 51.31 2.76
CA TRP A 88 -12.44 50.34 3.36
C TRP A 88 -13.49 51.00 4.26
N ARG A 89 -13.95 52.20 3.89
CA ARG A 89 -15.12 52.87 4.50
C ARG A 89 -16.01 53.37 3.35
N GLY A 90 -17.29 53.04 3.21
CA GLY A 90 -18.17 52.20 4.01
C GLY A 90 -19.40 51.79 3.19
N PHE A 91 -20.05 50.72 3.64
CA PHE A 91 -21.48 50.52 3.38
C PHE A 91 -22.20 51.22 4.53
N GLU A 92 -22.89 52.31 4.25
CA GLU A 92 -23.95 52.81 5.13
C GLU A 92 -25.26 52.21 4.60
N GLY A 93 -25.93 51.44 5.46
CA GLY A 93 -27.28 50.95 5.23
C GLY A 93 -28.33 51.98 5.65
#